data_AF-A0A842TB88-F1
#
_entry.id   AF-A0A842TB88-F1
#
_cell.length_a   1.000
_cell.length_b   1.000
_cell.length_c   1.000
_cell.angle_alpha   90.00
_cell.angle_beta   90.00
_cell.angle_gamma   90.00
#
_symmetry.space_group_name_H-M   'P 1'
#
loop_
_entity.id
_entity.type
_entity.pdbx_description
1 polymer ?
#
loop_
_entity_poly.entity_id
_entity_poly.type
_entity_poly.pdbx_seq_one_letter_code
_entity_poly.pdbx_strand_id
1 'polypeptide(L)'
;MRYYCNICKRDITKAEFLYSVKHFDRPLCRDHQELERRNQEEITKIEKVKTQIENESSELEFKNNFQSEEEIKEADSERDWKSTGKIIAKKLGRTILKGAKKAVRYSKKVVQTRKWKGKILSRMTKNQLKKLCFENKISPTKEITKDGEEFGEFYIEEKDLTKSELVSKLKNRLKLGTIISFAERSNISIKDVLQEIEKKRIERELKEMEDKLKRDGNNLLLKLTKEIIKFQPPREYKKELYYQDTLASVLRIKFPNTAIEITRGSTRPDIVVNGVAIEIKGPTYHRDLKTIADKCLRYTQNFPQGLICVLFNVNITNQLYKEWCRGMKKNFPDVLILRK
;
A
#
# COMPACT_ATOMS: atom_id res chain seq x y z
N MET A 1 28.61 33.96 27.74
CA MET A 1 27.94 32.71 27.28
C MET A 1 28.09 32.63 25.77
N ARG A 2 28.58 31.50 25.22
CA ARG A 2 28.63 31.28 23.76
C ARG A 2 27.37 30.51 23.33
N TYR A 3 26.83 30.84 22.16
CA TYR A 3 25.65 30.20 21.59
C TYR A 3 26.05 29.46 20.32
N TYR A 4 25.45 28.29 20.07
CA TYR A 4 25.80 27.46 18.92
C TYR A 4 24.55 27.02 18.17
N CYS A 5 24.65 26.91 16.84
CA CYS A 5 23.60 26.32 16.03
C CYS A 5 23.45 24.81 16.33
N ASN A 6 22.23 24.33 16.56
CA ASN A 6 21.97 22.94 16.88
C ASN A 6 22.35 21.95 15.75
N ILE A 7 22.29 22.40 14.49
CA ILE A 7 22.55 21.56 13.32
C ILE A 7 24.05 21.49 12.99
N CYS A 8 24.67 22.63 12.72
CA CYS A 8 26.06 22.69 12.23
C CYS A 8 27.10 23.03 13.29
N LYS A 9 26.68 23.26 14.54
CA LYS A 9 27.55 23.57 15.69
C LYS A 9 28.41 24.84 15.56
N ARG A 10 28.19 25.65 14.52
CA ARG A 10 28.81 26.98 14.35
C ARG A 10 28.39 27.93 15.48
N ASP A 11 29.30 28.79 15.94
CA ASP A 11 28.98 29.91 16.84
C ASP A 11 27.91 30.80 16.19
N ILE A 12 26.92 31.23 16.98
CA ILE A 12 25.85 32.14 16.55
C ILE A 12 25.76 33.35 17.49
N THR A 13 25.26 34.46 16.95
CA THR A 13 25.05 35.68 17.73
C THR A 13 23.90 35.52 18.73
N LYS A 14 23.88 36.31 19.82
CA LYS A 14 22.76 36.35 20.77
C LYS A 14 21.44 36.68 20.07
N ALA A 15 21.46 37.54 19.05
CA ALA A 15 20.29 37.89 18.25
C ALA A 15 19.74 36.69 17.47
N GLU A 16 20.61 35.93 16.79
CA GLU A 16 20.20 34.70 16.08
C GLU A 16 19.65 33.64 17.04
N PHE A 17 20.28 33.47 18.21
CA PHE A 17 19.79 32.56 19.24
C PHE A 17 18.36 32.91 19.67
N LEU A 18 18.12 34.16 20.07
CA LEU A 18 16.80 34.61 20.54
C LEU A 18 15.73 34.49 19.45
N TYR A 19 16.05 34.90 18.22
CA TYR A 19 15.13 34.77 17.08
C TYR A 19 14.79 33.29 16.84
N SER A 20 15.79 32.42 16.83
CA SER A 20 15.61 31.03 16.47
C SER A 20 14.83 30.24 17.51
N VAL A 21 15.08 30.46 18.80
CA VAL A 21 14.31 29.84 19.88
C VAL A 21 12.85 30.28 19.82
N LYS A 22 12.58 31.55 19.50
CA LYS A 22 11.21 32.07 19.39
C LYS A 22 10.40 31.48 18.22
N HIS A 23 11.02 31.18 17.09
CA HIS A 23 10.30 30.78 15.87
C HIS A 23 10.42 29.30 15.51
N PHE A 24 11.44 28.60 16.02
CA PHE A 24 11.76 27.21 15.65
C PHE A 24 11.97 26.29 16.85
N ASP A 25 11.79 26.78 18.09
CA ASP A 25 12.00 26.06 19.34
C ASP A 25 13.41 25.45 19.53
N ARG A 26 14.39 25.91 18.75
CA ARG A 26 15.79 25.47 18.83
C ARG A 26 16.75 26.53 18.28
N PRO A 27 18.01 26.58 18.74
CA PRO A 27 18.98 27.55 18.26
C PRO A 27 19.52 27.17 16.87
N LEU A 28 19.39 28.07 15.89
CA LEU A 28 19.82 27.88 14.50
C LEU A 28 20.62 29.11 14.04
N CYS A 29 21.62 28.91 13.18
CA CYS A 29 22.26 30.00 12.46
C CYS A 29 21.35 30.51 11.33
N ARG A 30 21.63 31.71 10.80
CA ARG A 30 20.84 32.33 9.72
C ARG A 30 20.53 31.41 8.53
N ASP A 31 21.51 30.65 8.04
CA ASP A 31 21.30 29.72 6.90
C ASP A 31 20.26 28.64 7.21
N HIS A 32 20.31 28.07 8.41
CA HIS A 32 19.36 27.03 8.83
C HIS A 32 17.99 27.59 9.19
N GLN A 33 17.90 28.83 9.66
CA GLN A 33 16.63 29.53 9.84
C GLN A 33 15.93 29.73 8.49
N GLU A 34 16.66 30.13 7.46
CA GLU A 34 16.08 30.30 6.12
C GLU A 34 15.63 28.97 5.51
N LEU A 35 16.41 27.90 5.71
CA LEU A 35 16.05 26.56 5.25
C LEU A 35 14.77 26.06 5.94
N GLU A 36 14.65 26.22 7.26
CA GLU A 36 13.44 25.85 8.00
C GLU A 36 12.22 26.67 7.57
N ARG A 37 12.39 27.98 7.31
CA ARG A 37 11.31 28.82 6.78
C ARG A 37 10.82 28.32 5.42
N ARG A 38 11.73 27.98 4.50
CA ARG A 38 11.36 27.40 3.20
C ARG A 38 10.62 26.06 3.36
N ASN A 39 11.08 25.21 4.28
CA ASN A 39 10.42 23.95 4.58
C ASN A 39 9.01 24.16 5.16
N GLN A 40 8.82 25.10 6.09
CA GLN A 40 7.51 25.45 6.65
C GLN A 40 6.57 26.01 5.58
N GLU A 41 7.06 26.86 4.68
CA GLU A 41 6.28 27.38 3.54
C GLU A 41 5.85 26.26 2.59
N GLU A 42 6.73 25.30 2.31
CA GLU A 42 6.40 24.12 1.50
C GLU A 42 5.35 23.23 2.17
N ILE A 43 5.49 22.95 3.47
CA ILE A 43 4.50 22.20 4.25
C ILE A 43 3.15 22.91 4.21
N THR A 44 3.11 24.22 4.46
CA THR A 44 1.88 25.02 4.41
C THR A 44 1.23 24.98 3.03
N LYS A 45 2.02 25.05 1.95
CA LYS A 45 1.50 24.90 0.57
C LYS A 45 0.89 23.52 0.35
N ILE A 46 1.53 22.46 0.84
CA ILE A 46 1.01 21.08 0.73
C ILE A 46 -0.28 20.92 1.52
N GLU A 47 -0.38 21.48 2.73
CA GLU A 47 -1.59 21.43 3.56
C GLU A 47 -2.76 22.17 2.90
N LYS A 48 -2.54 23.36 2.35
CA LYS A 48 -3.56 24.09 1.59
C LYS A 48 -4.11 23.27 0.42
N VAL A 49 -3.22 22.64 -0.35
CA VAL A 49 -3.61 21.76 -1.46
C VAL A 49 -4.38 20.53 -0.96
N LYS A 50 -3.97 19.95 0.17
CA LYS A 50 -4.65 18.81 0.78
C LYS A 50 -6.08 19.17 1.20
N THR A 51 -6.26 20.30 1.89
CA THR A 51 -7.58 20.79 2.29
C THR A 51 -8.46 21.09 1.08
N GLN A 52 -7.89 21.70 0.03
CA GLN A 52 -8.63 21.94 -1.21
C GLN A 52 -9.10 20.63 -1.86
N ILE A 53 -8.24 19.61 -1.93
CA ILE A 53 -8.60 18.28 -2.46
C ILE A 53 -9.68 17.62 -1.60
N GLU A 54 -9.61 17.74 -0.27
CA GLU A 54 -10.60 17.18 0.65
C GLU A 54 -11.97 17.85 0.45
N ASN A 55 -11.98 19.19 0.32
CA ASN A 55 -13.21 19.95 0.04
C ASN A 55 -13.80 19.58 -1.33
N GLU A 56 -13.00 19.58 -2.40
CA GLU A 56 -13.45 19.19 -3.75
C GLU A 56 -13.96 17.73 -3.76
N SER A 57 -13.32 16.83 -3.03
CA SER A 57 -13.76 15.43 -2.89
C SER A 57 -15.10 15.33 -2.15
N SER A 58 -15.31 16.12 -1.10
CA SER A 58 -16.59 16.16 -0.38
C SER A 58 -17.73 16.76 -1.21
N GLU A 59 -17.46 17.79 -2.03
CA GLU A 59 -18.45 18.35 -2.95
C GLU A 59 -18.84 17.35 -4.05
N LEU A 60 -17.88 16.59 -4.57
CA LEU A 60 -18.14 15.51 -5.54
C LEU A 60 -18.97 14.38 -4.91
N GLU A 61 -18.69 13.99 -3.66
CA GLU A 61 -19.52 13.01 -2.93
C GLU A 61 -20.94 13.55 -2.69
N PHE A 62 -21.09 14.85 -2.37
CA PHE A 62 -22.41 15.48 -2.19
C PHE A 62 -23.20 15.52 -3.50
N LYS A 63 -22.57 15.91 -4.61
CA LYS A 63 -23.21 15.93 -5.94
C LYS A 63 -23.62 14.53 -6.42
N ASN A 64 -22.80 13.51 -6.16
CA ASN A 64 -23.12 12.12 -6.51
C ASN A 64 -24.23 11.51 -5.63
N ASN A 65 -24.48 12.04 -4.43
CA ASN A 65 -25.61 11.61 -3.60
C ASN A 65 -26.94 12.28 -3.98
N PHE A 66 -26.92 13.36 -4.77
CA PHE A 66 -28.11 14.08 -5.23
C PHE A 66 -28.57 13.67 -6.64
N GLN A 67 -27.77 12.88 -7.35
CA GLN A 67 -28.21 12.16 -8.56
C GLN A 67 -28.67 10.76 -8.15
N SER A 68 -29.99 10.59 -8.24
CA SER A 68 -30.78 9.41 -7.92
C SER A 68 -30.29 8.10 -8.53
N GLU A 69 -30.66 7.02 -7.83
CA GLU A 69 -30.77 5.58 -8.08
C GLU A 69 -30.80 4.98 -9.52
N GLU A 70 -30.31 5.63 -10.56
CA GLU A 70 -30.18 5.04 -11.90
C GLU A 70 -28.72 4.74 -12.25
N GLU A 71 -28.44 3.43 -12.42
CA GLU A 71 -27.28 2.78 -13.00
C GLU A 71 -26.04 3.64 -13.34
N ILE A 72 -25.17 3.88 -12.36
CA ILE A 72 -23.82 4.40 -12.64
C ILE A 72 -22.85 3.24 -12.88
N LYS A 73 -22.53 3.04 -14.17
CA LYS A 73 -21.45 2.18 -14.67
C LYS A 73 -20.09 2.69 -14.16
N GLU A 74 -19.20 1.77 -13.77
CA GLU A 74 -17.85 2.00 -13.20
C GLU A 74 -16.88 2.87 -14.06
N ALA A 75 -17.28 3.36 -15.23
CA ALA A 75 -16.43 4.09 -16.17
C ALA A 75 -16.29 5.61 -15.88
N ASP A 76 -17.27 6.26 -15.25
CA ASP A 76 -17.29 7.73 -15.16
C ASP A 76 -16.47 8.31 -14.00
N SER A 77 -16.40 7.64 -12.85
CA SER A 77 -15.54 8.10 -11.75
C SER A 77 -14.04 8.04 -12.11
N GLU A 78 -13.65 7.23 -13.10
CA GLU A 78 -12.26 7.13 -13.54
C GLU A 78 -11.86 8.21 -14.56
N ARG A 79 -12.83 8.80 -15.28
CA ARG A 79 -12.61 9.92 -16.20
C ARG A 79 -12.35 11.22 -15.45
N ASP A 80 -13.08 11.45 -14.38
CA ASP A 80 -13.06 12.74 -13.69
C ASP A 80 -11.71 13.02 -13.02
N TRP A 81 -11.14 12.05 -12.28
CA TRP A 81 -9.81 12.18 -11.66
C TRP A 81 -8.66 12.33 -12.66
N LYS A 82 -8.81 11.80 -13.89
CA LYS A 82 -7.80 11.96 -14.96
C LYS A 82 -7.81 13.40 -15.49
N SER A 83 -8.94 14.10 -15.43
CA SER A 83 -9.07 15.50 -15.84
C SER A 83 -8.43 16.44 -14.82
N THR A 84 -8.72 16.25 -13.52
CA THR A 84 -8.18 17.06 -12.41
C THR A 84 -6.65 16.95 -12.34
N GLY A 85 -6.12 15.72 -12.46
CA GLY A 85 -4.68 15.49 -12.48
C GLY A 85 -3.96 16.13 -13.67
N LYS A 86 -4.60 16.23 -14.85
CA LYS A 86 -4.05 16.90 -16.03
C LYS A 86 -4.05 18.43 -15.89
N ILE A 87 -5.06 19.00 -15.24
CA ILE A 87 -5.16 20.45 -14.99
C ILE A 87 -4.08 20.89 -13.99
N ILE A 88 -3.92 20.15 -12.90
CA ILE A 88 -2.88 20.39 -11.89
C ILE A 88 -1.47 20.22 -12.52
N ALA A 89 -1.29 19.22 -13.37
CA ALA A 89 -0.05 18.96 -14.09
C ALA A 89 0.38 20.09 -15.04
N LYS A 90 -0.58 20.69 -15.78
CA LYS A 90 -0.30 21.81 -16.70
C LYS A 90 0.18 23.07 -15.96
N LYS A 91 -0.29 23.30 -14.73
CA LYS A 91 0.01 24.54 -13.98
C LYS A 91 1.30 24.52 -13.16
N LEU A 92 1.81 23.35 -12.76
CA LEU A 92 2.76 23.28 -11.64
C LEU A 92 4.17 22.72 -11.98
N GLY A 93 4.51 22.48 -13.24
CA GLY A 93 5.85 22.04 -13.63
C GLY A 93 6.21 20.59 -13.21
N ARG A 94 7.36 20.09 -13.70
CA ARG A 94 7.72 18.65 -13.64
C ARG A 94 7.97 18.11 -12.22
N THR A 95 8.44 18.92 -11.29
CA THR A 95 8.72 18.49 -9.90
C THR A 95 7.43 18.30 -9.11
N ILE A 96 6.47 19.22 -9.27
CA ILE A 96 5.15 19.13 -8.65
C ILE A 96 4.34 17.98 -9.28
N LEU A 97 4.58 17.65 -10.56
CA LEU A 97 3.97 16.50 -11.22
C LEU A 97 4.26 15.16 -10.52
N LYS A 98 5.48 14.96 -10.00
CA LYS A 98 5.82 13.74 -9.23
C LYS A 98 5.06 13.72 -7.90
N GLY A 99 4.91 14.87 -7.24
CA GLY A 99 4.11 15.03 -6.03
C GLY A 99 2.62 14.74 -6.28
N ALA A 100 2.04 15.34 -7.32
CA ALA A 100 0.66 15.13 -7.73
C ALA A 100 0.36 13.66 -8.07
N LYS A 101 1.23 12.98 -8.82
CA LYS A 101 1.08 11.54 -9.11
C LYS A 101 1.09 10.69 -7.84
N LYS A 102 1.95 11.01 -6.86
CA LYS A 102 1.97 10.31 -5.56
C LYS A 102 0.68 10.57 -4.78
N ALA A 103 0.20 11.81 -4.73
CA ALA A 103 -1.05 12.18 -4.07
C ALA A 103 -2.25 11.44 -4.69
N VAL A 104 -2.39 11.44 -6.02
CA VAL A 104 -3.47 10.72 -6.72
C VAL A 104 -3.42 9.21 -6.43
N ARG A 105 -2.22 8.60 -6.43
CA ARG A 105 -2.07 7.18 -6.07
C ARG A 105 -2.48 6.90 -4.62
N TYR A 106 -2.14 7.81 -3.70
CA TYR A 106 -2.53 7.72 -2.30
C TYR A 106 -4.06 7.82 -2.15
N SER A 107 -4.70 8.83 -2.74
CA SER A 107 -6.17 8.99 -2.70
C SER A 107 -6.89 7.78 -3.27
N LYS A 108 -6.46 7.25 -4.42
CA LYS A 108 -7.02 6.01 -4.99
C LYS A 108 -6.90 4.81 -4.03
N LYS A 109 -5.77 4.69 -3.32
CA LYS A 109 -5.57 3.63 -2.32
C LYS A 109 -6.49 3.81 -1.11
N VAL A 110 -6.70 5.04 -0.65
CA VAL A 110 -7.60 5.36 0.46
C VAL A 110 -9.05 5.03 0.09
N VAL A 111 -9.52 5.49 -1.08
CA VAL A 111 -10.87 5.21 -1.59
C VAL A 111 -11.10 3.71 -1.74
N GLN A 112 -10.18 2.98 -2.37
CA GLN A 112 -10.29 1.52 -2.52
C GLN A 112 -10.34 0.81 -1.16
N THR A 113 -9.49 1.24 -0.21
CA THR A 113 -9.50 0.69 1.16
C THR A 113 -10.84 0.94 1.84
N ARG A 114 -11.41 2.14 1.69
CA ARG A 114 -12.73 2.50 2.22
C ARG A 114 -13.83 1.63 1.60
N LYS A 115 -13.77 1.36 0.28
CA LYS A 115 -14.69 0.43 -0.43
C LYS A 115 -14.63 -0.96 0.17
N TRP A 116 -13.43 -1.51 0.39
CA TRP A 116 -13.26 -2.84 1.00
C TRP A 116 -13.74 -2.91 2.45
N LYS A 117 -13.44 -1.90 3.27
CA LYS A 117 -13.99 -1.81 4.64
C LYS A 117 -15.51 -1.84 4.61
N GLY A 118 -16.12 -1.04 3.73
CA GLY A 118 -17.58 -1.00 3.55
C GLY A 118 -18.16 -2.36 3.20
N LYS A 119 -17.59 -3.05 2.20
CA LYS A 119 -18.01 -4.40 1.78
C LYS A 119 -17.93 -5.44 2.90
N ILE A 120 -16.91 -5.39 3.75
CA ILE A 120 -16.77 -6.33 4.87
C ILE A 120 -17.75 -5.99 5.99
N LEU A 121 -17.82 -4.72 6.40
CA LEU A 121 -18.67 -4.26 7.49
C LEU A 121 -20.17 -4.43 7.18
N SER A 122 -20.59 -4.26 5.92
CA SER A 122 -22.00 -4.42 5.53
C SER A 122 -22.52 -5.85 5.71
N ARG A 123 -21.64 -6.85 5.66
CA ARG A 123 -21.95 -8.28 5.90
C ARG A 123 -22.15 -8.62 7.37
N MET A 124 -21.72 -7.75 8.27
CA MET A 124 -21.86 -7.97 9.71
C MET A 124 -23.29 -7.69 10.17
N THR A 125 -23.77 -8.43 11.16
CA THR A 125 -25.01 -8.11 11.88
C THR A 125 -24.81 -6.88 12.78
N LYS A 126 -25.91 -6.23 13.22
CA LYS A 126 -25.83 -5.08 14.14
C LYS A 126 -25.10 -5.44 15.43
N ASN A 127 -25.32 -6.64 15.97
CA ASN A 127 -24.66 -7.14 17.17
C ASN A 127 -23.15 -7.36 16.96
N GLN A 128 -22.76 -7.91 15.81
CA GLN A 128 -21.33 -8.05 15.46
C GLN A 128 -20.65 -6.67 15.34
N LEU A 129 -21.31 -5.68 14.74
CA LEU A 129 -20.80 -4.31 14.67
C LEU A 129 -20.67 -3.66 16.05
N LYS A 130 -21.66 -3.83 16.94
CA LYS A 130 -21.59 -3.37 18.33
C LYS A 130 -20.43 -4.03 19.10
N LYS A 131 -20.24 -5.35 18.92
CA LYS A 131 -19.10 -6.07 19.50
C LYS A 131 -17.77 -5.53 19.00
N LEU A 132 -17.64 -5.29 17.69
CA LEU A 132 -16.44 -4.68 17.11
C LEU A 132 -16.19 -3.26 17.62
N CYS A 133 -17.24 -2.45 17.80
CA CYS A 133 -17.18 -1.15 18.45
C CYS A 133 -16.61 -1.26 19.89
N PHE A 134 -17.15 -2.17 20.69
CA PHE A 134 -16.71 -2.41 22.07
C PHE A 134 -15.24 -2.83 22.16
N GLU A 135 -14.81 -3.81 21.35
CA GLU A 135 -13.41 -4.28 21.29
C GLU A 135 -12.41 -3.16 20.95
N ASN A 136 -12.85 -2.09 20.29
CA ASN A 136 -12.02 -0.96 19.88
C ASN A 136 -12.32 0.35 20.62
N LYS A 137 -13.07 0.29 21.73
CA LYS A 137 -13.44 1.46 22.54
C LYS A 137 -14.12 2.57 21.73
N ILE A 138 -14.99 2.19 20.78
CA ILE A 138 -15.81 3.11 19.98
C ILE A 138 -17.23 3.06 20.53
N SER A 139 -17.79 4.20 20.94
CA SER A 139 -19.18 4.26 21.40
C SER A 139 -20.15 3.83 20.28
N PRO A 140 -21.10 2.90 20.54
CA PRO A 140 -22.16 2.52 19.62
C PRO A 140 -23.39 3.44 19.68
N THR A 141 -23.38 4.47 20.54
CA THR A 141 -24.44 5.47 20.69
C THR A 141 -24.04 6.81 20.05
N LYS A 142 -25.03 7.68 19.86
CA LYS A 142 -24.86 9.11 19.60
C LYS A 142 -25.71 9.89 20.59
N GLU A 143 -25.19 11.02 21.03
CA GLU A 143 -25.92 11.99 21.82
C GLU A 143 -26.80 12.83 20.89
N ILE A 144 -28.07 12.98 21.25
CA ILE A 144 -29.01 13.85 20.57
C ILE A 144 -29.48 14.86 21.59
N THR A 145 -29.20 16.14 21.34
CA THR A 145 -29.77 17.23 22.11
C THR A 145 -31.23 17.40 21.69
N LYS A 146 -32.13 17.35 22.67
CA LYS A 146 -33.56 17.64 22.47
C LYS A 146 -33.93 18.89 23.24
N ASP A 147 -34.77 19.71 22.62
CA ASP A 147 -35.33 20.90 23.24
C ASP A 147 -36.47 20.44 24.17
N GLY A 148 -36.37 20.81 25.45
CA GLY A 148 -37.46 20.62 26.41
C GLY A 148 -38.57 21.64 26.14
N GLU A 149 -39.80 21.16 26.01
CA GLU A 149 -40.96 21.99 25.65
C GLU A 149 -41.32 23.05 26.72
N GLU A 150 -40.90 22.88 27.99
CA GLU A 150 -41.43 23.70 29.08
C GLU A 150 -40.52 24.79 29.66
N PHE A 151 -39.19 24.78 29.52
CA PHE A 151 -38.35 25.80 30.18
C PHE A 151 -37.03 26.16 29.45
N GLY A 152 -36.88 25.81 28.17
CA GLY A 152 -35.61 26.04 27.46
C GLY A 152 -34.45 25.19 27.98
N GLU A 153 -34.74 24.14 28.75
CA GLU A 153 -33.76 23.16 29.19
C GLU A 153 -33.46 22.19 28.03
N PHE A 154 -32.17 21.99 27.75
CA PHE A 154 -31.70 20.98 26.79
C PHE A 154 -31.35 19.71 27.55
N TYR A 155 -31.91 18.58 27.13
CA TYR A 155 -31.47 17.27 27.62
C TYR A 155 -30.74 16.49 26.54
N ILE A 156 -29.71 15.75 26.96
CA ILE A 156 -28.91 14.88 26.10
C ILE A 156 -29.50 13.48 26.18
N GLU A 157 -30.06 12.99 25.07
CA GLU A 157 -30.52 11.61 24.96
C GLU A 157 -29.47 10.76 24.23
N GLU A 158 -29.06 9.64 24.82
CA GLU A 158 -28.23 8.65 24.14
C GLU A 158 -29.08 7.74 23.26
N LYS A 159 -28.93 7.90 21.93
CA LYS A 159 -29.59 7.03 20.96
C LYS A 159 -28.63 6.01 20.36
N ASP A 160 -29.10 4.78 20.32
CA ASP A 160 -28.43 3.66 19.65
C ASP A 160 -28.22 3.95 18.14
N LEU A 161 -27.00 3.75 17.63
CA LEU A 161 -26.74 3.92 16.20
C LEU A 161 -27.41 2.82 15.36
N THR A 162 -27.90 3.22 14.20
CA THR A 162 -28.37 2.31 13.14
C THR A 162 -27.22 1.49 12.55
N LYS A 163 -27.53 0.40 11.85
CA LYS A 163 -26.50 -0.45 11.21
C LYS A 163 -25.64 0.37 10.22
N SER A 164 -26.25 1.22 9.40
CA SER A 164 -25.54 2.05 8.42
C SER A 164 -24.62 3.08 9.09
N GLU A 165 -25.07 3.70 10.19
CA GLU A 165 -24.25 4.62 10.97
C GLU A 165 -23.05 3.93 11.63
N LEU A 166 -23.25 2.73 12.21
CA LEU A 166 -22.17 1.91 12.76
C LEU A 166 -21.13 1.56 11.68
N VAL A 167 -21.59 1.13 10.50
CA VAL A 167 -20.71 0.85 9.35
C VAL A 167 -19.91 2.08 8.97
N SER A 168 -20.55 3.25 8.86
CA SER A 168 -19.87 4.51 8.52
C SER A 168 -18.82 4.89 9.57
N LYS A 169 -19.19 4.83 10.86
CA LYS A 169 -18.33 5.14 12.01
C LYS A 169 -17.09 4.23 12.05
N LEU A 170 -17.29 2.92 11.91
CA LEU A 170 -16.21 1.92 11.92
C LEU A 170 -15.31 2.02 10.68
N LYS A 171 -15.89 2.27 9.49
CA LYS A 171 -15.16 2.46 8.23
C LYS A 171 -14.15 3.61 8.32
N ASN A 172 -14.50 4.68 9.03
CA ASN A 172 -13.65 5.84 9.23
C ASN A 172 -12.56 5.61 10.30
N ARG A 173 -12.89 4.92 11.40
CA ARG A 173 -12.02 4.82 12.57
C ARG A 173 -11.07 3.62 12.56
N LEU A 174 -11.49 2.48 12.02
CA LEU A 174 -10.70 1.24 12.13
C LEU A 174 -9.79 0.99 10.93
N LYS A 175 -8.65 0.35 11.15
CA LYS A 175 -7.76 -0.13 10.08
C LYS A 175 -8.40 -1.35 9.39
N LEU A 176 -8.15 -1.52 8.10
CA LEU A 176 -8.69 -2.67 7.33
C LEU A 176 -8.28 -4.02 7.93
N GLY A 177 -7.03 -4.14 8.41
CA GLY A 177 -6.55 -5.36 9.06
C GLY A 177 -7.36 -5.74 10.31
N THR A 178 -7.68 -4.76 11.16
CA THR A 178 -8.52 -4.98 12.36
C THR A 178 -9.90 -5.52 11.99
N ILE A 179 -10.50 -4.98 10.93
CA ILE A 179 -11.81 -5.41 10.44
C ILE A 179 -11.74 -6.85 9.88
N ILE A 180 -10.69 -7.19 9.12
CA ILE A 180 -10.47 -8.54 8.59
C ILE A 180 -10.32 -9.55 9.73
N SER A 181 -9.45 -9.29 10.71
CA SER A 181 -9.21 -10.21 11.82
C SER A 181 -10.44 -10.43 12.70
N PHE A 182 -11.29 -9.40 12.84
CA PHE A 182 -12.58 -9.57 13.52
C PHE A 182 -13.55 -10.43 12.70
N ALA A 183 -13.64 -10.21 11.39
CA ALA A 183 -14.47 -11.01 10.49
C ALA A 183 -14.06 -12.48 10.49
N GLU A 184 -12.77 -12.79 10.44
CA GLU A 184 -12.24 -14.16 10.51
C GLU A 184 -12.60 -14.84 11.84
N ARG A 185 -12.35 -14.19 12.99
CA ARG A 185 -12.71 -14.74 14.32
C ARG A 185 -14.21 -14.93 14.51
N SER A 186 -15.02 -14.16 13.79
CA SER A 186 -16.49 -14.22 13.86
C SER A 186 -17.11 -15.09 12.76
N ASN A 187 -16.30 -15.84 12.01
CA ASN A 187 -16.73 -16.69 10.89
C ASN A 187 -17.58 -15.97 9.82
N ILE A 188 -17.27 -14.69 9.55
CA ILE A 188 -17.94 -13.90 8.51
C ILE A 188 -17.29 -14.22 7.17
N SER A 189 -18.09 -14.64 6.18
CA SER A 189 -17.60 -14.93 4.83
C SER A 189 -17.09 -13.65 4.15
N ILE A 190 -15.76 -13.56 3.96
CA ILE A 190 -15.06 -12.44 3.30
C ILE A 190 -14.07 -12.90 2.22
N LYS A 191 -14.12 -14.18 1.82
CA LYS A 191 -13.12 -14.80 0.93
C LYS A 191 -12.98 -14.07 -0.41
N ASP A 192 -14.09 -13.69 -1.01
CA ASP A 192 -14.16 -12.93 -2.26
C ASP A 192 -13.54 -11.52 -2.12
N VAL A 193 -13.79 -10.83 -1.00
CA VAL A 193 -13.20 -9.50 -0.74
C VAL A 193 -11.69 -9.62 -0.54
N LEU A 194 -11.22 -10.68 0.15
CA LEU A 194 -9.80 -10.95 0.31
C LEU A 194 -9.12 -11.23 -1.03
N GLN A 195 -9.76 -12.00 -1.92
CA GLN A 195 -9.29 -12.22 -3.29
C GLN A 195 -9.21 -10.92 -4.09
N GLU A 196 -10.19 -10.02 -3.97
CA GLU A 196 -10.17 -8.70 -4.62
C GLU A 196 -9.01 -7.82 -4.11
N ILE A 197 -8.78 -7.83 -2.79
CA ILE A 197 -7.67 -7.11 -2.15
C ILE A 197 -6.34 -7.61 -2.71
N GLU A 198 -6.17 -8.92 -2.76
CA GLU A 198 -4.94 -9.56 -3.23
C GLU A 198 -4.69 -9.29 -4.70
N LYS A 199 -5.71 -9.44 -5.56
CA LYS A 199 -5.65 -9.09 -6.98
C LYS A 199 -5.21 -7.64 -7.18
N LYS A 200 -5.80 -6.69 -6.46
CA LYS A 200 -5.43 -5.26 -6.56
C LYS A 200 -4.05 -4.96 -5.99
N ARG A 201 -3.54 -5.76 -5.05
CA ARG A 201 -2.14 -5.66 -4.58
C ARG A 201 -1.18 -6.09 -5.68
N ILE A 202 -1.43 -7.25 -6.28
CA ILE A 202 -0.62 -7.81 -7.38
C ILE A 202 -0.62 -6.86 -8.58
N GLU A 203 -1.78 -6.32 -8.98
CA GLU A 203 -1.88 -5.33 -10.08
C GLU A 203 -1.03 -4.08 -9.82
N ARG A 204 -0.97 -3.60 -8.57
CA ARG A 204 -0.14 -2.45 -8.19
C ARG A 204 1.34 -2.78 -8.23
N GLU A 205 1.74 -3.92 -7.68
CA GLU A 205 3.12 -4.40 -7.70
C GLU A 205 3.60 -4.59 -9.15
N LEU A 206 2.77 -5.19 -10.01
CA LEU A 206 3.01 -5.29 -11.44
C LEU A 206 3.23 -3.94 -12.10
N LYS A 207 2.35 -2.97 -11.83
CA LYS A 207 2.45 -1.63 -12.41
C LYS A 207 3.71 -0.91 -11.93
N GLU A 208 4.07 -1.05 -10.66
CA GLU A 208 5.31 -0.48 -10.12
C GLU A 208 6.56 -1.13 -10.73
N MET A 209 6.56 -2.46 -10.92
CA MET A 209 7.62 -3.17 -11.62
C MET A 209 7.71 -2.76 -13.08
N GLU A 210 6.58 -2.63 -13.78
CA GLU A 210 6.52 -2.15 -15.16
C GLU A 210 7.05 -0.73 -15.29
N ASP A 211 6.68 0.18 -14.38
CA ASP A 211 7.19 1.56 -14.35
C ASP A 211 8.71 1.62 -14.08
N LYS A 212 9.27 0.64 -13.36
CA LYS A 212 10.73 0.50 -13.13
C LYS A 212 11.42 -0.05 -14.36
N LEU A 213 11.00 -1.22 -14.84
CA LEU A 213 11.63 -1.92 -15.96
C LEU A 213 11.53 -1.14 -17.29
N LYS A 214 10.50 -0.31 -17.49
CA LYS A 214 10.44 0.62 -18.63
C LYS A 214 11.55 1.67 -18.60
N ARG A 215 12.07 2.03 -17.44
CA ARG A 215 13.22 2.94 -17.32
C ARG A 215 14.52 2.22 -17.62
N ASP A 216 14.60 0.96 -17.19
CA ASP A 216 15.83 0.15 -17.29
C ASP A 216 15.96 -0.56 -18.64
N GLY A 217 14.94 -0.48 -19.51
CA GLY A 217 14.92 -1.10 -20.84
C GLY A 217 14.79 -2.63 -20.85
N ASN A 218 14.67 -3.26 -19.68
CA ASN A 218 14.81 -4.71 -19.52
C ASN A 218 13.47 -5.46 -19.73
N ASN A 219 13.08 -5.61 -21.01
CA ASN A 219 11.76 -6.14 -21.42
C ASN A 219 11.54 -7.62 -21.04
N LEU A 220 12.62 -8.42 -20.97
CA LEU A 220 12.53 -9.86 -20.69
C LEU A 220 12.01 -10.15 -19.28
N LEU A 221 12.60 -9.51 -18.26
CA LEU A 221 12.24 -9.72 -16.86
C LEU A 221 10.76 -9.37 -16.62
N LEU A 222 10.28 -8.27 -17.22
CA LEU A 222 8.88 -7.86 -17.15
C LEU A 222 7.94 -8.90 -17.78
N LYS A 223 8.28 -9.41 -18.97
CA LYS A 223 7.51 -10.45 -19.65
C LYS A 223 7.45 -11.72 -18.80
N LEU A 224 8.58 -12.17 -18.26
CA LEU A 224 8.64 -13.34 -17.38
C LEU A 224 7.79 -13.16 -16.13
N THR A 225 7.93 -12.04 -15.42
CA THR A 225 7.14 -11.75 -14.22
C THR A 225 5.64 -11.74 -14.51
N LYS A 226 5.21 -11.15 -15.63
CA LYS A 226 3.80 -11.15 -16.05
C LYS A 226 3.26 -12.57 -16.26
N GLU A 227 4.05 -13.44 -16.88
CA GLU A 227 3.65 -14.83 -17.11
C GLU A 227 3.62 -15.64 -15.82
N ILE A 228 4.63 -15.50 -14.96
CA ILE A 228 4.65 -16.15 -13.64
C ILE A 228 3.45 -15.67 -12.81
N ILE A 229 3.10 -14.38 -12.82
CA ILE A 229 1.94 -13.88 -12.06
C ILE A 229 0.61 -14.42 -12.58
N LYS A 230 0.47 -14.67 -13.90
CA LYS A 230 -0.73 -15.31 -14.46
C LYS A 230 -0.78 -16.81 -14.19
N PHE A 231 0.36 -17.45 -14.01
CA PHE A 231 0.45 -18.88 -13.76
C PHE A 231 -0.34 -19.27 -12.49
N GLN A 232 -1.32 -20.14 -12.64
CA GLN A 232 -2.03 -20.76 -11.52
C GLN A 232 -1.77 -22.26 -11.59
N PRO A 233 -1.13 -22.86 -10.57
CA PRO A 233 -0.90 -24.30 -10.59
C PRO A 233 -2.25 -25.01 -10.59
N PRO A 234 -2.42 -26.12 -11.35
CA PRO A 234 -3.71 -26.80 -11.49
C PRO A 234 -4.18 -27.41 -10.18
N ARG A 235 -3.26 -27.66 -9.25
CA ARG A 235 -3.52 -28.05 -7.87
C ARG A 235 -2.40 -27.57 -6.96
N GLU A 236 -2.63 -27.63 -5.66
CA GLU A 236 -1.56 -27.49 -4.68
C GLU A 236 -0.68 -28.75 -4.68
N TYR A 237 0.65 -28.55 -4.68
CA TYR A 237 1.60 -29.65 -4.66
C TYR A 237 2.28 -29.74 -3.30
N LYS A 238 2.56 -30.98 -2.88
CA LYS A 238 3.30 -31.25 -1.64
C LYS A 238 4.83 -31.14 -1.82
N LYS A 239 5.32 -31.10 -3.06
CA LYS A 239 6.75 -31.10 -3.40
C LYS A 239 7.07 -29.96 -4.36
N GLU A 240 8.20 -29.30 -4.12
CA GLU A 240 8.75 -28.17 -4.91
C GLU A 240 8.95 -28.54 -6.39
N LEU A 241 9.42 -29.76 -6.65
CA LEU A 241 9.66 -30.30 -8.00
C LEU A 241 8.43 -30.15 -8.92
N TYR A 242 7.22 -30.37 -8.42
CA TYR A 242 6.02 -30.26 -9.26
C TYR A 242 5.68 -28.80 -9.60
N TYR A 243 5.96 -27.85 -8.70
CA TYR A 243 5.83 -26.43 -9.01
C TYR A 243 6.84 -26.03 -10.09
N GLN A 244 8.08 -26.51 -9.97
CA GLN A 244 9.16 -26.30 -10.95
C GLN A 244 8.79 -26.84 -12.33
N ASP A 245 8.43 -28.11 -12.44
CA ASP A 245 8.10 -28.76 -13.72
C ASP A 245 6.91 -28.09 -14.41
N THR A 246 5.86 -27.80 -13.64
CA THR A 246 4.62 -27.21 -14.19
C THR A 246 4.86 -25.77 -14.64
N LEU A 247 5.57 -24.97 -13.84
CA LEU A 247 5.91 -23.59 -14.22
C LEU A 247 6.83 -23.57 -15.43
N ALA A 248 7.87 -24.42 -15.46
CA ALA A 248 8.78 -24.52 -16.60
C ALA A 248 8.03 -24.88 -17.89
N SER A 249 7.10 -25.84 -17.82
CA SER A 249 6.27 -26.25 -18.96
C SER A 249 5.44 -25.09 -19.52
N VAL A 250 4.80 -24.30 -18.65
CA VAL A 250 4.05 -23.11 -19.06
C VAL A 250 4.97 -22.04 -19.65
N LEU A 251 6.14 -21.82 -19.06
CA LEU A 251 7.10 -20.85 -19.56
C LEU A 251 7.67 -21.24 -20.92
N ARG A 252 7.93 -22.53 -21.19
CA ARG A 252 8.44 -23.02 -22.49
C ARG A 252 7.57 -22.63 -23.67
N ILE A 253 6.24 -22.57 -23.49
CA ILE A 253 5.29 -22.15 -24.56
C ILE A 253 5.61 -20.73 -25.06
N LYS A 254 6.02 -19.83 -24.16
CA LYS A 254 6.31 -18.42 -24.49
C LYS A 254 7.80 -18.11 -24.59
N PHE A 255 8.64 -18.93 -23.95
CA PHE A 255 10.08 -18.78 -23.86
C PHE A 255 10.74 -20.15 -24.13
N PRO A 256 10.90 -20.54 -25.41
CA PRO A 256 11.38 -21.88 -25.77
C PRO A 256 12.73 -22.28 -25.14
N ASN A 257 13.60 -21.30 -24.86
CA ASN A 257 14.90 -21.50 -24.19
C ASN A 257 14.78 -21.66 -22.65
N THR A 258 13.60 -22.02 -22.14
CA THR A 258 13.39 -22.29 -20.71
C THR A 258 13.97 -23.66 -20.35
N ALA A 259 14.96 -23.66 -19.48
CA ALA A 259 15.64 -24.86 -19.03
C ALA A 259 15.54 -25.04 -17.51
N ILE A 260 15.61 -26.29 -17.06
CA ILE A 260 15.53 -26.68 -15.65
C ILE A 260 16.93 -27.03 -15.16
N GLU A 261 17.29 -26.62 -13.95
CA GLU A 261 18.51 -27.04 -13.25
C GLU A 261 19.83 -26.87 -14.04
N ILE A 262 19.95 -25.82 -14.87
CA ILE A 262 21.23 -25.52 -15.53
C ILE A 262 22.24 -25.05 -14.48
N THR A 263 23.35 -25.78 -14.36
CA THR A 263 24.47 -25.41 -13.50
C THR A 263 25.36 -24.36 -14.17
N ARG A 264 25.71 -23.30 -13.43
CA ARG A 264 26.75 -22.33 -13.78
C ARG A 264 27.67 -22.12 -12.57
N GLY A 265 28.93 -22.53 -12.67
CA GLY A 265 29.84 -22.55 -11.53
C GLY A 265 29.28 -23.42 -10.39
N SER A 266 29.20 -22.86 -9.18
CA SER A 266 28.60 -23.53 -8.00
C SER A 266 27.10 -23.27 -7.83
N THR A 267 26.45 -22.68 -8.83
CA THR A 267 25.04 -22.29 -8.77
C THR A 267 24.17 -23.11 -9.70
N ARG A 268 23.02 -23.55 -9.20
CA ARG A 268 22.00 -24.28 -9.95
C ARG A 268 20.63 -23.72 -9.59
N PRO A 269 20.11 -22.71 -10.31
CA PRO A 269 18.74 -22.25 -10.13
C PRO A 269 17.74 -23.29 -10.64
N ASP A 270 16.51 -23.24 -10.13
CA ASP A 270 15.49 -24.22 -10.47
C ASP A 270 15.06 -24.12 -11.94
N ILE A 271 14.93 -22.89 -12.45
CA ILE A 271 14.65 -22.61 -13.87
C ILE A 271 15.56 -21.48 -14.35
N VAL A 272 16.02 -21.56 -15.60
CA VAL A 272 16.71 -20.49 -16.32
C VAL A 272 15.95 -20.15 -17.59
N VAL A 273 15.71 -18.85 -17.82
CA VAL A 273 15.12 -18.37 -19.08
C VAL A 273 15.97 -17.25 -19.66
N ASN A 274 16.60 -17.53 -20.80
CA ASN A 274 17.46 -16.57 -21.52
C ASN A 274 18.54 -15.91 -20.64
N GLY A 275 18.98 -16.54 -19.54
CA GLY A 275 19.97 -15.99 -18.62
C GLY A 275 19.40 -15.32 -17.36
N VAL A 276 18.08 -15.22 -17.23
CA VAL A 276 17.39 -14.90 -15.97
C VAL A 276 17.24 -16.17 -15.14
N ALA A 277 17.68 -16.13 -13.89
CA ALA A 277 17.46 -17.22 -12.94
C ALA A 277 16.08 -17.10 -12.28
N ILE A 278 15.42 -18.23 -12.08
CA ILE A 278 14.17 -18.33 -11.34
C ILE A 278 14.36 -19.39 -10.25
N GLU A 279 14.16 -18.96 -9.01
CA GLU A 279 14.21 -19.80 -7.81
C GLU A 279 12.78 -20.03 -7.32
N ILE A 280 12.41 -21.26 -7.04
CA ILE A 280 11.08 -21.68 -6.66
C ILE A 280 11.11 -22.24 -5.24
N LYS A 281 10.15 -21.85 -4.42
CA LYS A 281 9.86 -22.49 -3.13
C LYS A 281 8.39 -22.82 -3.03
N GLY A 282 8.05 -24.02 -2.55
CA GLY A 282 6.66 -24.46 -2.51
C GLY A 282 6.46 -25.91 -2.04
N PRO A 283 5.66 -26.16 -0.99
CA PRO A 283 5.13 -25.17 -0.04
C PRO A 283 6.24 -24.44 0.70
N THR A 284 6.09 -23.13 0.92
CA THR A 284 7.17 -22.29 1.47
C THR A 284 7.02 -22.15 2.98
N TYR A 285 8.05 -22.56 3.73
CA TYR A 285 8.15 -22.48 5.18
C TYR A 285 9.27 -21.53 5.64
N HIS A 286 9.46 -21.41 6.96
CA HIS A 286 10.45 -20.51 7.55
C HIS A 286 11.89 -20.80 7.09
N ARG A 287 12.27 -22.08 6.96
CA ARG A 287 13.62 -22.48 6.55
C ARG A 287 13.93 -22.05 5.11
N ASP A 288 12.94 -22.13 4.24
CA ASP A 288 13.09 -21.79 2.82
C ASP A 288 13.47 -20.32 2.62
N LEU A 289 12.80 -19.42 3.35
CA LEU A 289 13.10 -17.99 3.33
C LEU A 289 14.55 -17.66 3.70
N LYS A 290 15.13 -18.40 4.66
CA LYS A 290 16.53 -18.22 5.05
C LYS A 290 17.46 -18.60 3.90
N THR A 291 17.23 -19.76 3.28
CA THR A 291 18.10 -20.27 2.20
C THR A 291 18.07 -19.41 0.93
N ILE A 292 16.96 -18.71 0.65
CA ILE A 292 16.86 -17.83 -0.52
C ILE A 292 17.88 -16.68 -0.44
N ALA A 293 18.08 -16.08 0.74
CA ALA A 293 19.02 -14.97 0.87
C ALA A 293 20.46 -15.39 0.52
N ASP A 294 20.87 -16.58 0.97
CA ASP A 294 22.18 -17.16 0.66
C ASP A 294 22.33 -17.47 -0.84
N LYS A 295 21.25 -17.90 -1.50
CA LYS A 295 21.22 -18.13 -2.94
C LYS A 295 21.31 -16.82 -3.73
N CYS A 296 20.65 -15.75 -3.29
CA CYS A 296 20.69 -14.45 -3.97
C CYS A 296 22.11 -13.89 -4.09
N LEU A 297 22.95 -14.05 -3.07
CA LEU A 297 24.37 -13.63 -3.13
C LEU A 297 25.14 -14.28 -4.28
N ARG A 298 24.88 -15.57 -4.54
CA ARG A 298 25.59 -16.34 -5.58
C ARG A 298 24.98 -16.18 -6.96
N TYR A 299 23.65 -16.09 -7.04
CA TYR A 299 22.94 -16.04 -8.32
C TYR A 299 23.12 -14.70 -9.03
N THR A 300 23.19 -13.58 -8.30
CA THR A 300 23.41 -12.26 -8.92
C THR A 300 24.74 -12.16 -9.67
N GLN A 301 25.75 -12.94 -9.26
CA GLN A 301 27.05 -13.02 -9.95
C GLN A 301 26.99 -13.84 -11.23
N ASN A 302 26.20 -14.92 -11.25
CA ASN A 302 26.17 -15.90 -12.36
C ASN A 302 25.02 -15.67 -13.36
N PHE A 303 24.01 -14.88 -12.98
CA PHE A 303 22.80 -14.58 -13.74
C PHE A 303 22.54 -13.06 -13.75
N PRO A 304 23.39 -12.27 -14.44
CA PRO A 304 23.33 -10.80 -14.40
C PRO A 304 22.07 -10.23 -15.05
N GLN A 305 21.34 -11.02 -15.85
CA GLN A 305 20.09 -10.57 -16.45
C GLN A 305 18.94 -10.47 -15.44
N GLY A 306 19.09 -11.10 -14.26
CA GLY A 306 18.16 -10.95 -13.15
C GLY A 306 17.84 -12.25 -12.45
N LEU A 307 17.18 -12.10 -11.29
CA LEU A 307 16.71 -13.20 -10.46
C LEU A 307 15.25 -12.97 -10.05
N ILE A 308 14.42 -14.00 -10.21
CA ILE A 308 13.04 -14.03 -9.73
C ILE A 308 12.89 -15.16 -8.70
N CYS A 309 12.45 -14.84 -7.49
CA CYS A 309 12.05 -15.81 -6.48
C CYS A 309 10.53 -15.98 -6.47
N VAL A 310 10.04 -17.19 -6.65
CA VAL A 310 8.61 -17.53 -6.69
C VAL A 310 8.27 -18.42 -5.49
N LEU A 311 7.37 -17.94 -4.64
CA LEU A 311 7.03 -18.58 -3.36
C LEU A 311 5.58 -19.05 -3.40
N PHE A 312 5.36 -20.35 -3.59
CA PHE A 312 4.05 -21.00 -3.56
C PHE A 312 3.68 -21.43 -2.14
N ASN A 313 2.38 -21.37 -1.82
CA ASN A 313 1.80 -21.90 -0.59
C ASN A 313 2.60 -21.44 0.66
N VAL A 314 2.66 -20.13 0.85
CA VAL A 314 3.47 -19.49 1.89
C VAL A 314 2.88 -19.72 3.27
N ASN A 315 3.44 -20.70 3.98
CA ASN A 315 3.00 -21.21 5.30
C ASN A 315 3.79 -20.56 6.44
N ILE A 316 3.75 -19.23 6.50
CA ILE A 316 4.39 -18.42 7.56
C ILE A 316 3.50 -17.24 7.93
N THR A 317 3.78 -16.61 9.07
CA THR A 317 3.04 -15.43 9.49
C THR A 317 3.24 -14.27 8.50
N ASN A 318 2.18 -13.50 8.25
CA ASN A 318 2.25 -12.32 7.38
C ASN A 318 3.25 -11.27 7.89
N GLN A 319 3.48 -11.20 9.21
CA GLN A 319 4.48 -10.31 9.80
C GLN A 319 5.90 -10.75 9.40
N LEU A 320 6.24 -12.01 9.63
CA LEU A 320 7.53 -12.57 9.26
C LEU A 320 7.80 -12.43 7.76
N TYR A 321 6.81 -12.73 6.91
CA TYR A 321 6.93 -12.53 5.45
C TYR A 321 7.26 -11.08 5.09
N LYS A 322 6.60 -10.09 5.72
CA LYS A 322 6.84 -8.66 5.48
C LYS A 322 8.22 -8.22 5.95
N GLU A 323 8.67 -8.70 7.10
CA GLU A 323 10.00 -8.44 7.63
C GLU A 323 11.09 -9.01 6.71
N TRP A 324 10.94 -10.27 6.31
CA TRP A 324 11.84 -10.90 5.35
C TRP A 324 11.86 -10.18 3.99
N CYS A 325 10.71 -9.86 3.40
CA CYS A 325 10.63 -9.10 2.15
C CYS A 325 11.32 -7.73 2.26
N ARG A 326 11.24 -7.07 3.41
CA ARG A 326 11.91 -5.79 3.66
C ARG A 326 13.43 -5.96 3.68
N GLY A 327 13.92 -7.00 4.34
CA GLY A 327 15.34 -7.37 4.34
C GLY A 327 15.85 -7.68 2.94
N MET A 328 15.12 -8.51 2.19
CA MET A 328 15.44 -8.84 0.81
C MET A 328 15.50 -7.61 -0.09
N LYS A 329 14.49 -6.73 -0.06
CA LYS A 329 14.47 -5.51 -0.88
C LYS A 329 15.57 -4.52 -0.52
N LYS A 330 16.03 -4.52 0.74
CA LYS A 330 17.13 -3.68 1.19
C LYS A 330 18.48 -4.18 0.66
N ASN A 331 18.71 -5.48 0.71
CA ASN A 331 20.01 -6.08 0.38
C ASN A 331 20.11 -6.50 -1.10
N PHE A 332 18.99 -6.80 -1.74
CA PHE A 332 18.88 -7.31 -3.12
C PHE A 332 17.76 -6.56 -3.87
N PRO A 333 17.93 -5.26 -4.16
CA PRO A 333 16.88 -4.42 -4.72
C PRO A 333 16.39 -4.87 -6.11
N ASP A 334 17.23 -5.59 -6.84
CA ASP A 334 16.96 -6.05 -8.21
C ASP A 334 16.35 -7.46 -8.26
N VAL A 335 16.26 -8.16 -7.12
CA VAL A 335 15.62 -9.48 -7.03
C VAL A 335 14.11 -9.29 -6.95
N LEU A 336 13.39 -9.93 -7.86
CA LEU A 336 11.93 -9.91 -7.88
C LEU A 336 11.38 -11.05 -7.02
N ILE A 337 10.53 -10.73 -6.06
CA ILE A 337 9.90 -11.71 -5.17
C ILE A 337 8.41 -11.77 -5.49
N LEU A 338 7.95 -12.96 -5.87
CA LEU A 338 6.56 -13.23 -6.26
C LEU A 338 5.97 -14.25 -5.29
N ARG A 339 4.94 -13.84 -4.53
CA ARG A 339 4.16 -14.74 -3.67
C ARG A 339 2.96 -15.30 -4.44
N LYS A 340 2.74 -16.60 -4.33
CA LYS A 340 1.74 -17.39 -5.05
C LYS A 340 0.88 -18.23 -4.13
#